data_AF-A0A5K1C5A8-F1
#
_entry.id   AF-A0A5K1C5A8-F1
#
_cell.length_a   1.000
_cell.length_b   1.000
_cell.length_c   1.000
_cell.angle_alpha   90.00
_cell.angle_beta   90.00
_cell.angle_gamma   90.00
#
_symmetry.space_group_name_H-M   'P 1'
#
loop_
_entity.id
_entity.type
_entity.pdbx_description
1 polymer ?
#
loop_
_entity_poly.entity_id
_entity_poly.type
_entity_poly.pdbx_seq_one_letter_code
_entity_poly.pdbx_strand_id
1 'polypeptide(L)' 'ECLCLPAIRAQGIDEQHRKWLPLAYMMQIIDCYAQTVLGHGSNVQDLKTTTTCDRNSDQFIIHNPTLTPSK' A
#
# COMPACT_ATOMS: atom_id res chain seq x y z
N GLU A 1 -5.32 -12.49 -11.94
CA GLU A 1 -4.12 -11.77 -11.42
C GLU A 1 -4.38 -11.45 -9.94
N CYS A 2 -3.35 -11.48 -9.09
CA CYS A 2 -3.42 -10.97 -7.71
C CYS A 2 -3.84 -9.49 -7.74
N LEU A 3 -4.58 -9.01 -6.72
CA LEU A 3 -5.11 -7.64 -6.67
C LEU A 3 -4.02 -6.55 -6.65
N CYS A 4 -2.80 -6.88 -6.27
CA CYS A 4 -1.68 -5.93 -6.25
C CYS A 4 -1.29 -5.44 -7.65
N LEU A 5 -1.22 -6.34 -8.64
CA LEU A 5 -0.83 -5.99 -10.01
C LEU A 5 -1.76 -4.95 -10.67
N PRO A 6 -3.10 -5.11 -10.62
CA PRO A 6 -4.04 -4.06 -11.03
C PRO A 6 -3.89 -2.76 -10.24
N ALA A 7 -3.63 -2.83 -8.93
CA ALA A 7 -3.45 -1.63 -8.10
C ALA A 7 -2.22 -0.82 -8.53
N ILE A 8 -1.08 -1.49 -8.76
CA ILE A 8 0.13 -0.84 -9.27
C ILE A 8 -0.13 -0.20 -10.63
N ARG A 9 -0.77 -0.91 -11.57
CA ARG A 9 -1.08 -0.37 -12.92
C ARG A 9 -2.05 0.83 -12.89
N ALA A 10 -3.03 0.82 -11.99
CA ALA A 10 -4.09 1.82 -11.95
C ALA A 10 -3.70 3.09 -11.18
N GLN A 11 -2.77 2.98 -10.21
CA GLN A 11 -2.44 4.05 -9.27
C GLN A 11 -0.98 4.53 -9.39
N GLY A 12 -0.13 3.78 -10.09
CA GLY A 12 1.28 4.10 -10.27
C GLY A 12 1.56 5.08 -11.43
N ILE A 13 2.72 5.71 -11.36
CA ILE A 13 3.31 6.48 -12.48
C ILE A 13 4.31 5.62 -13.27
N ASP A 14 4.68 6.06 -14.48
CA ASP A 14 5.56 5.31 -15.39
C ASP A 14 6.91 4.89 -14.77
N GLU A 15 7.48 5.71 -13.89
CA GLU A 15 8.69 5.36 -13.16
C GLU A 15 8.46 4.20 -12.17
N GLN A 16 7.35 4.22 -11.45
CA GLN A 16 6.97 3.16 -10.51
C GLN A 16 6.60 1.87 -11.26
N HIS A 17 5.93 1.98 -12.41
CA HIS A 17 5.63 0.85 -13.28
C HIS A 17 6.90 0.12 -13.73
N ARG A 18 7.89 0.86 -14.22
CA ARG A 18 9.18 0.30 -14.67
C ARG A 18 9.93 -0.38 -13.54
N LYS A 19 9.78 0.09 -12.30
CA LYS A 19 10.43 -0.50 -11.13
C LYS A 19 9.71 -1.76 -10.64
N TRP A 20 8.39 -1.71 -10.44
CA TRP A 20 7.69 -2.74 -9.66
C TRP A 20 7.01 -3.82 -10.50
N LEU A 21 6.47 -3.48 -11.68
CA LEU A 21 5.75 -4.46 -12.50
C LEU A 21 6.64 -5.61 -13.00
N PRO A 22 7.88 -5.38 -13.49
CA PRO A 22 8.74 -6.48 -13.92
C PRO A 22 9.06 -7.47 -12.78
N LEU A 23 9.30 -6.94 -11.57
CA LEU A 23 9.58 -7.76 -10.39
C LEU A 23 8.38 -8.63 -10.02
N ALA A 24 7.17 -8.07 -10.06
CA ALA A 24 5.94 -8.79 -9.77
C ALA A 24 5.63 -9.85 -10.83
N TYR A 25 5.78 -9.54 -12.13
CA TYR A 25 5.56 -10.54 -13.21
C TYR A 25 6.57 -11.67 -13.20
N MET A 26 7.82 -11.38 -12.84
CA MET A 26 8.87 -12.39 -12.70
C MET A 26 8.81 -13.14 -11.37
N MET A 27 7.80 -12.88 -10.53
CA MET A 27 7.63 -13.47 -9.19
C MET A 27 8.86 -13.27 -8.29
N GLN A 28 9.61 -12.18 -8.50
CA GLN A 28 10.76 -11.81 -7.67
C GLN A 28 10.31 -11.12 -6.37
N ILE A 29 9.07 -10.69 -6.31
CA ILE A 29 8.40 -10.18 -5.11
C ILE A 29 7.07 -10.92 -4.94
N ILE A 30 6.73 -11.21 -3.67
CA ILE A 30 5.40 -11.68 -3.29
C ILE A 30 4.66 -10.47 -2.75
N ASP A 31 3.49 -10.19 -3.31
CA ASP A 31 2.72 -8.99 -3.03
C ASP A 31 1.33 -9.30 -2.47
N CYS A 32 0.72 -8.28 -1.87
CA CYS A 32 -0.65 -8.33 -1.39
C CYS A 32 -1.30 -6.96 -1.51
N TYR A 33 -2.64 -6.93 -1.46
CA TYR A 33 -3.40 -5.69 -1.39
C TYR A 33 -3.96 -5.49 0.01
N ALA A 34 -3.17 -4.79 0.82
CA ALA A 34 -3.42 -4.58 2.24
C ALA A 34 -4.36 -3.38 2.45
N GLN A 35 -5.69 -3.51 2.28
CA GLN A 35 -6.67 -2.40 2.48
C GLN A 35 -7.58 -2.53 3.71
N THR A 36 -8.20 -3.68 3.95
CA THR A 36 -9.01 -3.92 5.15
C THR A 36 -8.15 -3.86 6.42
N VAL A 37 -8.68 -3.33 7.51
CA VAL A 37 -8.10 -3.39 8.86
C VAL A 37 -9.15 -3.91 9.84
N LEU A 38 -8.72 -4.35 11.02
CA LEU A 38 -9.65 -4.68 12.09
C LEU A 38 -10.52 -3.45 12.44
N GLY A 39 -11.84 -3.62 12.41
CA GLY A 39 -12.83 -2.55 12.60
C GLY A 39 -13.30 -1.83 11.32
N HIS A 40 -12.55 -1.92 10.21
CA HIS A 40 -12.89 -1.22 8.96
C HIS A 40 -12.57 -2.06 7.72
N GLY A 41 -13.61 -2.60 7.08
CA GLY A 41 -13.54 -3.24 5.74
C GLY A 41 -14.42 -2.53 4.73
N SER A 42 -15.73 -2.43 5.02
CA SER A 42 -16.68 -1.73 4.15
C SER A 42 -16.52 -0.21 4.19
N ASN A 43 -16.24 0.37 5.36
CA ASN A 43 -16.04 1.81 5.53
C ASN A 43 -14.55 2.19 5.40
N VAL A 44 -14.07 2.23 4.16
CA VAL A 44 -12.67 2.54 3.81
C VAL A 44 -12.30 3.99 4.16
N GLN A 45 -13.28 4.89 4.20
CA GLN A 45 -13.04 6.31 4.50
C GLN A 45 -12.63 6.53 5.96
N ASP A 46 -12.89 5.58 6.85
CA ASP A 46 -12.58 5.67 8.28
C ASP A 46 -11.35 4.85 8.69
N LEU A 47 -10.48 4.50 7.73
CA LEU A 47 -9.20 3.86 8.02
C LEU A 47 -8.34 4.72 8.95
N LYS A 48 -7.74 4.08 9.96
CA LYS A 48 -6.94 4.76 11.00
C LYS A 48 -5.44 4.71 10.76
N THR A 49 -4.94 3.87 9.85
CA THR A 49 -3.53 3.86 9.47
C THR A 49 -3.18 5.20 8.82
N THR A 50 -2.19 5.90 9.36
CA THR A 50 -1.77 7.21 8.86
C THR A 50 -0.49 7.11 8.05
N THR A 51 -0.36 7.97 7.05
CA THR A 51 0.88 8.15 6.28
C THR A 51 1.26 9.62 6.35
N THR A 52 2.37 9.93 7.03
CA THR A 52 2.83 11.30 7.26
C THR A 52 4.10 11.55 6.45
N CYS A 53 4.14 12.61 5.66
CA CYS A 53 5.35 13.02 4.93
C CYS A 53 6.32 13.74 5.89
N ASP A 54 7.49 13.16 6.11
CA ASP A 54 8.61 13.83 6.75
C ASP A 54 9.48 14.51 5.69
N ARG A 55 9.37 15.83 5.60
CA ARG A 55 10.08 16.65 4.61
C ARG A 55 11.59 16.73 4.84
N ASN A 56 12.06 16.43 6.05
CA ASN A 56 13.48 16.50 6.35
C ASN A 56 14.23 15.30 5.76
N SER A 57 13.58 14.13 5.75
CA SER A 57 14.15 12.88 5.23
C SER A 57 13.66 12.51 3.83
N ASP A 58 12.68 13.22 3.29
CA ASP A 58 11.96 12.89 2.04
C ASP A 58 11.36 11.48 2.09
N GLN A 59 10.74 11.15 3.23
CA GLN A 59 10.15 9.84 3.48
C GLN A 59 8.69 9.95 3.93
N PHE A 60 7.95 8.87 3.72
CA PHE A 60 6.63 8.68 4.30
C PHE A 60 6.74 7.76 5.52
N ILE A 61 6.28 8.26 6.67
CA ILE A 61 6.16 7.49 7.91
C ILE A 61 4.77 6.87 7.95
N ILE A 62 4.72 5.54 7.87
CA ILE A 62 3.48 4.76 8.01
C ILE A 62 3.31 4.39 9.48
N HIS A 63 2.19 4.79 10.09
CA HIS A 63 1.94 4.56 11.51
C HIS A 63 0.56 3.94 11.77
N ASN A 64 0.52 3.04 12.75
CA ASN A 64 -0.70 2.40 13.22
C ASN A 64 -0.99 2.82 14.68
N PRO A 65 -1.96 3.71 14.92
CA PRO A 65 -2.07 4.42 16.21
C PRO A 65 -2.63 3.59 17.37
N THR A 66 -3.26 2.44 17.12
CA THR A 66 -3.76 1.56 18.19
C THR A 66 -3.40 0.10 17.90
N LEU A 67 -3.66 -0.84 18.81
CA LEU A 67 -3.56 -2.29 18.52
C LEU A 67 -4.71 -2.78 17.61
N THR A 68 -5.84 -2.06 17.65
CA THR A 68 -7.07 -2.33 16.90
C THR A 68 -7.06 -2.05 15.39
N PRO A 69 -6.19 -1.25 14.75
CA PRO A 69 -6.13 -1.12 13.30
C PRO A 69 -5.08 -2.08 12.74
N SER A 70 -4.97 -3.29 13.28
CA SER A 70 -4.07 -4.29 12.73
C SER A 70 -4.54 -4.71 11.33
N LYS A 71 -3.59 -4.80 10.40
CA LYS A 71 -3.68 -5.63 9.20
C LYS A 71 -3.00 -6.96 9.45
#